data_AF-A0A6G3MFF5-F1
#
_entry.id   AF-A0A6G3MFF5-F1
#
_cell.length_a   1.000
_cell.length_b   1.000
_cell.length_c   1.000
_cell.angle_alpha   90.00
_cell.angle_beta   90.00
_cell.angle_gamma   90.00
#
_symmetry.space_group_name_H-M   'P 1'
#
loop_
_entity.id
_entity.type
_entity.pdbx_description
1 polymer ?
#
loop_
_entity_poly.entity_id
_entity_poly.type
_entity_poly.pdbx_seq_one_letter_code
_entity_poly.pdbx_strand_id
1 'polypeptide(L)'
;TIPRDHCKELSKILKRKPIIWDNLHANDYDRHQVFLGPYRSRSLGIYPHISGIFLNPNCQYELNYIPMHSFSMWIESASAKYSTNLIAQEYDNYHEVSLKTKHEYNHEKIFIDCCRLWANEFNKLVSNNLEFDTFSNINTDISCLSPKRSDYNPSRSTDFTTEDNESLLQRNSIFYYLKDAINQNDIYRICCFLYLPGIYGKFSNEFLSEFCAMKSSSSHFWKNNTVK
;
A
#
# COMPACT_ATOMS: atom_id res chain seq x y z
N THR A 1 12.92 9.54 10.92
CA THR A 1 13.28 8.24 11.53
C THR A 1 12.80 8.23 12.97
N ILE A 2 12.62 7.06 13.60
CA ILE A 2 12.42 6.95 15.05
C ILE A 2 13.61 6.21 15.65
N PRO A 3 14.58 6.92 16.27
CA PRO A 3 15.73 6.30 16.90
C PRO A 3 15.35 5.52 18.16
N ARG A 4 16.03 4.41 18.41
CA ARG A 4 15.84 3.59 19.63
C ARG A 4 16.01 4.42 20.91
N ASP A 5 17.01 5.29 20.95
CA ASP A 5 17.34 6.02 22.16
C ASP A 5 16.29 7.07 22.52
N HIS A 6 15.57 7.62 21.53
CA HIS A 6 14.41 8.48 21.78
C HIS A 6 13.29 7.70 22.49
N CYS A 7 13.00 6.45 22.09
CA CYS A 7 12.01 5.62 22.77
C CYS A 7 12.42 5.33 24.23
N LYS A 8 13.71 5.09 24.49
CA LYS A 8 14.24 4.86 25.83
C LYS A 8 14.14 6.11 26.70
N GLU A 9 14.54 7.25 26.17
CA GLU A 9 14.47 8.54 26.88
C GLU A 9 13.03 8.87 27.24
N LEU A 10 12.12 8.74 26.27
CA LEU A 10 10.70 8.96 26.49
C LEU A 10 10.14 8.00 27.54
N SER A 11 10.56 6.72 27.54
CA SER A 11 10.13 5.75 28.55
C SER A 11 10.58 6.12 29.97
N LYS A 12 11.77 6.73 30.12
CA LYS A 12 12.26 7.20 31.44
C LYS A 12 11.39 8.31 32.02
N ILE A 13 10.85 9.17 31.15
CA ILE A 13 9.98 10.28 31.52
C ILE A 13 8.55 9.78 31.76
N LEU A 14 7.98 9.04 30.80
CA LEU A 14 6.61 8.52 30.88
C LEU A 14 6.42 7.41 31.93
N LYS A 15 7.52 6.81 32.42
CA LYS A 15 7.53 5.64 33.32
C LYS A 15 6.82 4.41 32.75
N ARG A 16 6.72 4.34 31.42
CA ARG A 16 6.16 3.23 30.64
C ARG A 16 6.71 3.26 29.22
N LYS A 17 6.70 2.11 28.55
CA LYS A 17 7.01 2.05 27.11
C LYS A 17 5.93 2.80 26.32
N PRO A 18 6.30 3.69 25.38
CA PRO A 18 5.33 4.41 24.57
C PRO A 18 4.63 3.47 23.59
N ILE A 19 3.39 3.81 23.23
CA ILE A 19 2.73 3.33 22.03
C ILE A 19 3.01 4.39 20.96
N ILE A 20 3.50 3.97 19.79
CA ILE A 20 3.76 4.87 18.67
C ILE A 20 2.47 5.06 17.88
N TRP A 21 2.10 6.32 17.64
CA TRP A 21 1.19 6.69 16.57
C TRP A 21 2.04 7.12 15.37
N ASP A 22 2.03 6.34 14.29
CA ASP A 22 2.95 6.49 13.18
C ASP A 22 2.28 7.12 11.95
N ASN A 23 2.67 8.37 11.64
CA ASN A 23 2.16 9.13 10.50
C ASN A 23 3.03 8.97 9.24
N LEU A 24 3.86 7.92 9.14
CA LEU A 24 4.75 7.72 7.98
C LEU A 24 4.02 7.78 6.63
N HIS A 25 2.79 7.28 6.59
CA HIS A 25 1.96 7.20 5.38
C HIS A 25 0.73 8.11 5.42
N ALA A 26 0.59 8.97 6.44
CA ALA A 26 -0.49 9.94 6.50
C ALA A 26 -0.38 10.92 5.33
N ASN A 27 -1.50 11.25 4.68
CA ASN A 27 -1.54 12.20 3.55
C ASN A 27 -2.67 13.24 3.65
N ASP A 28 -3.33 13.33 4.80
CA ASP A 28 -4.39 14.30 5.09
C ASP A 28 -3.91 15.76 5.05
N TYR A 29 -2.61 15.99 5.25
CA TYR A 29 -2.00 17.32 5.25
C TYR A 29 -1.69 17.89 3.86
N ASP A 30 -1.72 17.09 2.79
CA ASP A 30 -1.46 17.55 1.43
C ASP A 30 -2.23 16.74 0.38
N ARG A 31 -3.19 17.39 -0.27
CA ARG A 31 -4.06 16.80 -1.31
C ARG A 31 -3.32 16.29 -2.55
N HIS A 32 -2.06 16.70 -2.75
CA HIS A 32 -1.23 16.29 -3.89
C HIS A 32 -0.32 15.12 -3.56
N GLN A 33 -0.32 14.64 -2.32
CA GLN A 33 0.57 13.56 -1.88
C GLN A 33 -0.21 12.27 -1.55
N VAL A 34 0.43 11.16 -1.90
CA VAL A 34 0.02 9.79 -1.58
C VAL A 34 1.31 9.02 -1.34
N PHE A 35 1.29 8.11 -0.36
CA PHE A 35 2.46 7.34 0.04
C PHE A 35 2.23 5.83 -0.13
N LEU A 36 2.84 5.28 -1.18
CA LEU A 36 2.78 3.88 -1.62
C LEU A 36 4.10 3.13 -1.37
N GLY A 37 5.09 3.77 -0.75
CA GLY A 37 6.35 3.14 -0.37
C GLY A 37 6.21 2.20 0.83
N PRO A 38 7.23 1.37 1.11
CA PRO A 38 7.22 0.42 2.21
C PRO A 38 7.36 1.12 3.57
N TYR A 39 6.90 0.46 4.63
CA TYR A 39 7.21 0.85 6.00
C TYR A 39 8.73 0.91 6.19
N ARG A 40 9.25 2.04 6.67
CA ARG A 40 10.70 2.29 6.68
C ARG A 40 11.11 3.18 7.85
N SER A 41 12.41 3.18 8.14
CA SER A 41 13.06 4.16 9.03
C SER A 41 12.67 4.01 10.50
N ARG A 42 12.12 2.85 10.87
CA ARG A 42 11.94 2.34 12.23
C ARG A 42 12.81 1.09 12.34
N SER A 43 13.92 1.18 13.05
CA SER A 43 14.79 0.03 13.26
C SER A 43 14.01 -1.05 14.01
N LEU A 44 14.18 -2.34 13.67
CA LEU A 44 13.64 -3.44 14.49
C LEU A 44 14.06 -3.28 15.97
N GLY A 45 15.20 -2.62 16.20
CA GLY A 45 15.71 -2.26 17.51
C GLY A 45 14.79 -1.48 18.43
N ILE A 46 13.76 -0.80 17.90
CA ILE A 46 12.79 -0.07 18.73
C ILE A 46 11.75 -1.02 19.37
N TYR A 47 11.51 -2.19 18.78
CA TYR A 47 10.47 -3.14 19.18
C TYR A 47 10.46 -3.46 20.69
N PRO A 48 11.59 -3.79 21.35
CA PRO A 48 11.58 -4.04 22.80
C PRO A 48 11.36 -2.79 23.67
N HIS A 49 11.47 -1.57 23.11
CA HIS A 49 11.35 -0.30 23.84
C HIS A 49 9.99 0.37 23.67
N ILE A 50 9.04 -0.27 22.98
CA ILE A 50 7.69 0.24 22.75
C ILE A 50 6.66 -0.78 23.21
N SER A 51 5.44 -0.32 23.46
CA SER A 51 4.29 -1.18 23.79
C SER A 51 3.49 -1.58 22.55
N GLY A 52 3.63 -0.84 21.45
CA GLY A 52 2.93 -1.08 20.20
C GLY A 52 3.10 0.04 19.19
N ILE A 53 2.59 -0.16 17.98
CA ILE A 53 2.56 0.82 16.90
C ILE A 53 1.15 0.80 16.29
N PHE A 54 0.52 1.97 16.21
CA PHE A 54 -0.67 2.22 15.40
C PHE A 54 -0.27 3.03 14.18
N LEU A 55 -0.67 2.60 12.99
CA LEU A 55 -0.47 3.36 11.76
C LEU A 55 -1.63 4.34 11.57
N ASN A 56 -1.31 5.57 11.18
CA ASN A 56 -2.24 6.50 10.55
C ASN A 56 -1.84 6.63 9.08
N PRO A 57 -2.46 5.84 8.19
CA PRO A 57 -2.00 5.68 6.81
C PRO A 57 -2.67 6.72 5.88
N ASN A 58 -2.67 6.47 4.57
CA ASN A 58 -3.34 7.36 3.62
C ASN A 58 -4.86 7.37 3.88
N CYS A 59 -5.53 8.48 3.59
CA CYS A 59 -6.98 8.60 3.69
C CYS A 59 -7.71 7.61 2.78
N GLN A 60 -7.16 7.35 1.59
CA GLN A 60 -7.76 6.44 0.61
C GLN A 60 -7.44 5.00 0.98
N TYR A 61 -8.48 4.24 1.35
CA TYR A 61 -8.38 2.86 1.82
C TYR A 61 -7.52 1.96 0.90
N GLU A 62 -7.83 1.93 -0.40
CA GLU A 62 -7.16 1.05 -1.37
C GLU A 62 -5.66 1.37 -1.55
N LEU A 63 -5.23 2.60 -1.26
CA LEU A 63 -3.83 3.02 -1.39
C LEU A 63 -2.95 2.52 -0.24
N ASN A 64 -3.55 1.87 0.76
CA ASN A 64 -2.85 1.37 1.92
C ASN A 64 -2.37 -0.09 1.80
N TYR A 65 -2.47 -0.71 0.62
CA TYR A 65 -2.01 -2.08 0.40
C TYR A 65 -0.53 -2.27 0.77
N ILE A 66 0.37 -1.52 0.14
CA ILE A 66 1.82 -1.59 0.42
C ILE A 66 2.13 -1.12 1.86
N PRO A 67 1.61 0.02 2.35
CA PRO A 67 1.79 0.44 3.75
C PRO A 67 1.48 -0.66 4.77
N MET A 68 0.34 -1.34 4.63
CA MET A 68 -0.10 -2.38 5.58
C MET A 68 0.70 -3.68 5.44
N HIS A 69 0.90 -4.19 4.22
CA HIS A 69 1.66 -5.42 4.00
C HIS A 69 3.11 -5.28 4.45
N SER A 70 3.77 -4.18 4.11
CA SER A 70 5.15 -3.95 4.49
C SER A 70 5.33 -3.70 6.00
N PHE A 71 4.32 -3.15 6.68
CA PHE A 71 4.31 -3.04 8.15
C PHE A 71 4.11 -4.41 8.82
N SER A 72 3.20 -5.25 8.31
CA SER A 72 3.03 -6.62 8.81
C SER A 72 4.34 -7.41 8.76
N MET A 73 5.07 -7.36 7.63
CA MET A 73 6.38 -8.01 7.51
C MET A 73 7.44 -7.41 8.46
N TRP A 74 7.34 -6.13 8.80
CA TRP A 74 8.20 -5.49 9.79
C TRP A 74 7.93 -6.05 11.19
N ILE A 75 6.65 -6.20 11.56
CA ILE A 75 6.23 -6.78 12.85
C ILE A 75 6.69 -8.23 12.95
N GLU A 76 6.50 -9.04 11.90
CA GLU A 76 6.98 -10.43 11.87
C GLU A 76 8.50 -10.50 12.05
N SER A 77 9.25 -9.68 11.32
CA SER A 77 10.72 -9.62 11.43
C SER A 77 11.17 -9.19 12.83
N ALA A 78 10.50 -8.20 13.41
CA ALA A 78 10.81 -7.71 14.75
C ALA A 78 10.49 -8.77 15.81
N SER A 79 9.30 -9.37 15.74
CA SER A 79 8.86 -10.43 16.63
C SER A 79 9.79 -11.64 16.58
N ALA A 80 10.13 -12.13 15.39
CA ALA A 80 11.06 -13.25 15.21
C ALA A 80 12.44 -12.93 15.83
N LYS A 81 12.96 -11.73 15.59
CA LYS A 81 14.26 -11.29 16.13
C LYS A 81 14.29 -11.20 17.65
N TYR A 82 13.23 -10.72 18.28
CA TYR A 82 13.22 -10.50 19.74
C TYR A 82 12.64 -11.66 20.54
N SER A 83 11.82 -12.52 19.94
CA SER A 83 11.35 -13.77 20.58
C SER A 83 12.47 -14.81 20.66
N THR A 84 13.29 -14.92 19.61
CA THR A 84 14.47 -15.82 19.62
C THR A 84 15.53 -15.39 20.63
N ASN A 85 15.73 -14.09 20.84
CA ASN A 85 16.65 -13.59 21.87
C ASN A 85 16.18 -13.88 23.30
N LEU A 86 14.86 -13.86 23.56
CA LEU A 86 14.31 -14.24 24.87
C LEU A 86 14.57 -15.73 25.14
N ILE A 87 14.33 -16.58 24.14
CA ILE A 87 14.63 -18.02 24.24
C ILE A 87 16.14 -18.22 24.43
N ALA A 88 17.01 -17.61 23.63
CA ALA A 88 18.46 -17.77 23.78
C ALA A 88 18.95 -17.38 25.20
N GLN A 89 18.41 -16.30 25.77
CA GLN A 89 18.74 -15.86 27.14
C GLN A 89 18.22 -16.80 28.23
N GLU A 90 17.09 -17.50 28.00
CA GLU A 90 16.59 -18.54 28.93
C GLU A 90 17.42 -19.83 28.85
N TYR A 91 18.08 -20.09 27.73
CA TYR A 91 18.82 -21.32 27.44
C TYR A 91 20.35 -21.18 27.47
N ASP A 92 20.89 -20.05 27.97
CA ASP A 92 22.33 -19.72 28.11
C ASP A 92 23.14 -20.65 29.04
N ASN A 93 22.65 -21.86 29.33
CA ASN A 93 23.42 -22.97 29.92
C ASN A 93 23.91 -24.01 28.90
N TYR A 94 23.63 -23.86 27.60
CA TYR A 94 24.19 -24.75 26.57
C TYR A 94 24.66 -23.97 25.32
N HIS A 95 25.81 -24.42 24.81
CA HIS A 95 26.65 -23.78 23.79
C HIS A 95 25.93 -23.05 22.64
N GLU A 96 26.48 -21.87 22.36
CA GLU A 96 26.19 -20.92 21.28
C GLU A 96 26.05 -21.57 19.90
N VAL A 97 24.82 -21.97 19.55
CA VAL A 97 24.47 -22.24 18.15
C VAL A 97 24.13 -20.91 17.52
N SER A 98 25.09 -20.36 16.77
CA SER A 98 24.92 -19.21 15.89
C SER A 98 23.86 -19.50 14.81
N LEU A 99 22.59 -19.37 15.16
CA LEU A 99 21.47 -19.34 14.23
C LEU A 99 21.58 -18.06 13.40
N LYS A 100 22.17 -18.17 12.21
CA LYS A 100 22.18 -17.12 11.18
C LYS A 100 20.73 -16.72 10.88
N THR A 101 20.25 -15.63 11.48
CA THR A 101 18.84 -15.22 11.42
C THR A 101 18.47 -14.81 9.99
N LYS A 102 17.68 -15.65 9.32
CA LYS A 102 17.08 -15.44 7.99
C LYS A 102 16.03 -14.32 7.94
N HIS A 103 15.97 -13.46 8.96
CA HIS A 103 14.83 -12.56 9.24
C HIS A 103 15.29 -11.11 9.42
N GLU A 104 16.01 -10.58 8.43
CA GLU A 104 16.26 -9.14 8.37
C GLU A 104 15.20 -8.46 7.50
N TYR A 105 14.55 -7.45 8.06
CA TYR A 105 13.61 -6.61 7.33
C TYR A 105 14.34 -5.77 6.28
N ASN A 106 14.19 -6.13 5.01
CA ASN A 106 14.71 -5.36 3.88
C ASN A 106 13.56 -4.66 3.16
N HIS A 107 13.43 -3.35 3.37
CA HIS A 107 12.33 -2.57 2.82
C HIS A 107 12.30 -2.54 1.29
N GLU A 108 13.44 -2.64 0.59
CA GLU A 108 13.48 -2.61 -0.88
C GLU A 108 12.94 -3.91 -1.48
N LYS A 109 13.37 -5.04 -0.93
CA LYS A 109 12.85 -6.35 -1.34
C LYS A 109 11.36 -6.47 -1.06
N ILE A 110 10.96 -6.09 0.16
CA ILE A 110 9.56 -6.12 0.59
C ILE A 110 8.69 -5.21 -0.27
N PHE A 111 9.19 -4.04 -0.65
CA PHE A 111 8.49 -3.14 -1.56
C PHE A 111 8.21 -3.80 -2.91
N ILE A 112 9.23 -4.41 -3.52
CA ILE A 112 9.08 -5.14 -4.80
C ILE A 112 8.07 -6.28 -4.66
N ASP A 113 8.15 -7.05 -3.57
CA ASP A 113 7.22 -8.15 -3.29
C ASP A 113 5.78 -7.63 -3.10
N CYS A 114 5.59 -6.51 -2.39
CA CYS A 114 4.27 -5.90 -2.21
C CYS A 114 3.70 -5.38 -3.54
N CYS A 115 4.51 -4.76 -4.41
CA CYS A 115 4.06 -4.36 -5.74
C CYS A 115 3.60 -5.57 -6.58
N ARG A 116 4.31 -6.70 -6.48
CA ARG A 116 3.92 -7.95 -7.14
C ARG A 116 2.57 -8.48 -6.64
N LEU A 117 2.40 -8.53 -5.32
CA LEU A 117 1.18 -9.00 -4.69
C LEU A 117 0.01 -8.10 -5.04
N TRP A 118 0.21 -6.78 -5.03
CA TRP A 118 -0.86 -5.84 -5.36
C TRP A 118 -1.29 -5.93 -6.83
N ALA A 119 -0.34 -6.08 -7.77
CA ALA A 119 -0.65 -6.33 -9.18
C ALA A 119 -1.54 -7.58 -9.35
N ASN A 120 -1.31 -8.63 -8.56
CA ASN A 120 -2.16 -9.82 -8.59
C ASN A 120 -3.60 -9.52 -8.11
N GLU A 121 -3.80 -8.63 -7.15
CA GLU A 121 -5.15 -8.25 -6.72
C GLU A 121 -5.93 -7.52 -7.83
N PHE A 122 -5.28 -6.63 -8.57
CA PHE A 122 -5.89 -6.02 -9.76
C PHE A 122 -6.31 -7.07 -10.79
N ASN A 123 -5.45 -8.06 -11.05
CA ASN A 123 -5.74 -9.10 -12.03
C ASN A 123 -6.85 -10.06 -11.58
N LYS A 124 -6.95 -10.39 -10.28
CA LYS A 124 -8.07 -11.17 -9.74
C LYS A 124 -9.42 -10.49 -9.95
N LEU A 125 -9.47 -9.17 -9.72
CA LEU A 125 -10.70 -8.39 -9.93
C LEU A 125 -11.12 -8.41 -11.40
N VAL A 126 -10.17 -8.29 -12.33
CA VAL A 126 -10.43 -8.38 -13.76
C VAL A 126 -10.97 -9.78 -14.14
N SER A 127 -10.33 -10.85 -13.66
CA SER A 127 -10.78 -12.22 -13.96
C SER A 127 -12.17 -12.54 -13.39
N ASN A 128 -12.46 -12.16 -12.15
CA ASN A 128 -13.76 -12.43 -11.52
C ASN A 128 -14.90 -11.67 -12.21
N ASN A 129 -14.67 -10.45 -12.70
CA ASN A 129 -15.69 -9.66 -13.38
C ASN A 129 -15.95 -10.15 -14.81
N LEU A 130 -14.91 -10.64 -15.50
CA LEU A 130 -15.07 -11.29 -16.82
C LEU A 130 -15.91 -12.56 -16.77
N GLU A 131 -15.83 -13.34 -15.68
CA GLU A 131 -16.70 -14.51 -15.48
C GLU A 131 -18.17 -14.13 -15.27
N PHE A 132 -18.46 -13.06 -14.52
CA PHE A 132 -19.84 -12.58 -14.32
C PHE A 132 -20.50 -12.07 -15.62
N ASP A 133 -19.75 -11.41 -16.50
CA ASP A 133 -20.27 -10.97 -17.80
C ASP A 133 -20.62 -12.16 -18.72
N THR A 134 -19.90 -13.29 -18.63
CA THR A 134 -20.25 -14.50 -19.38
C THR A 134 -21.53 -15.20 -18.92
N PHE A 135 -21.96 -15.03 -17.67
CA PHE A 135 -23.20 -15.62 -17.15
C PHE A 135 -24.46 -14.78 -17.39
N SER A 136 -24.32 -13.52 -17.81
CA SER A 136 -25.45 -12.64 -18.13
C SER A 136 -26.19 -12.98 -19.43
N ASN A 137 -25.71 -13.97 -20.20
CA ASN A 137 -26.34 -14.46 -21.44
C ASN A 137 -27.20 -15.72 -21.27
N ILE A 138 -27.50 -16.16 -20.04
CA ILE A 138 -28.49 -17.22 -19.83
C ILE A 138 -29.86 -16.57 -19.65
N ASN A 139 -30.68 -16.59 -20.70
CA ASN A 139 -32.13 -16.42 -20.60
C ASN A 139 -32.67 -17.43 -19.57
N THR A 140 -32.98 -16.98 -18.36
CA THR A 140 -33.83 -17.73 -17.44
C THR A 140 -35.22 -17.09 -17.44
N ASP A 141 -36.16 -17.81 -18.04
CA ASP A 141 -37.60 -17.57 -17.96
C ASP A 141 -38.03 -17.37 -16.50
N ILE A 142 -38.33 -16.12 -16.12
CA ILE A 142 -39.00 -15.80 -14.87
C ILE A 142 -40.50 -16.01 -15.08
N SER A 143 -40.95 -17.27 -15.07
CA SER A 143 -42.38 -17.63 -15.08
C SER A 143 -42.87 -18.28 -13.78
N CYS A 144 -41.99 -18.47 -12.80
CA CYS A 144 -42.37 -18.98 -11.49
C CYS A 144 -41.79 -18.05 -10.42
N LEU A 145 -42.60 -17.11 -9.93
CA LEU A 145 -42.53 -16.50 -8.58
C LEU A 145 -43.54 -15.35 -8.54
N SER A 146 -44.82 -15.71 -8.53
CA SER A 146 -45.88 -14.79 -8.10
C SER A 146 -46.34 -15.19 -6.70
N PRO A 147 -46.02 -14.39 -5.66
CA PRO A 147 -46.78 -14.39 -4.42
C PRO A 147 -47.80 -13.24 -4.42
N LYS A 148 -48.97 -13.59 -3.89
CA LYS A 148 -50.24 -12.87 -3.83
C LYS A 148 -50.16 -11.45 -3.24
N ARG A 149 -50.97 -10.55 -3.81
CA ARG A 149 -51.36 -9.25 -3.23
C ARG A 149 -51.86 -9.41 -1.79
N SER A 150 -51.35 -8.58 -0.89
CA SER A 150 -52.08 -8.09 0.27
C SER A 150 -51.80 -6.60 0.44
N ASP A 151 -52.86 -5.83 0.56
CA ASP A 151 -52.92 -4.38 0.55
C ASP A 151 -52.15 -3.73 1.72
N TYR A 152 -51.23 -2.82 1.40
CA TYR A 152 -50.81 -1.78 2.34
C TYR A 152 -50.41 -0.52 1.56
N ASN A 153 -51.13 0.57 1.81
CA ASN A 153 -50.84 1.91 1.34
C ASN A 153 -50.60 2.77 2.60
N PRO A 154 -49.48 3.49 2.67
CA PRO A 154 -49.65 4.92 2.87
C PRO A 154 -48.71 5.73 1.97
N SER A 155 -49.34 6.67 1.28
CA SER A 155 -48.75 7.75 0.50
C SER A 155 -47.83 8.65 1.33
N ARG A 156 -46.58 8.85 0.88
CA ARG A 156 -45.91 10.17 0.85
C ARG A 156 -44.55 10.17 0.12
N SER A 157 -44.47 11.12 -0.82
CA SER A 157 -43.30 11.76 -1.45
C SER A 157 -42.20 10.90 -2.05
N THR A 158 -42.21 10.88 -3.38
CA THR A 158 -41.10 10.70 -4.32
C THR A 158 -39.89 11.55 -3.93
N ASP A 159 -38.71 10.92 -3.89
CA ASP A 159 -37.47 11.37 -4.54
C ASP A 159 -36.39 10.31 -4.30
N PHE A 160 -36.45 9.24 -5.11
CA PHE A 160 -35.28 8.38 -5.37
C PHE A 160 -34.76 8.78 -6.75
N THR A 161 -33.77 9.68 -6.74
CA THR A 161 -33.05 10.06 -7.95
C THR A 161 -32.21 8.87 -8.43
N THR A 162 -32.31 8.64 -9.73
CA THR A 162 -31.65 7.63 -10.54
C THR A 162 -30.12 7.82 -10.62
N GLU A 163 -29.39 7.59 -9.53
CA GLU A 163 -27.91 7.71 -9.51
C GLU A 163 -27.15 6.38 -9.80
N ASP A 164 -27.84 5.23 -9.82
CA ASP A 164 -27.13 3.94 -9.87
C ASP A 164 -26.61 3.54 -11.27
N ASN A 165 -27.20 4.05 -12.35
CA ASN A 165 -26.89 3.58 -13.71
C ASN A 165 -25.64 4.23 -14.33
N GLU A 166 -25.31 5.48 -14.01
CA GLU A 166 -24.06 6.10 -14.48
C GLU A 166 -22.82 5.44 -13.84
N SER A 167 -22.92 5.03 -12.57
CA SER A 167 -21.82 4.36 -11.86
C SER A 167 -21.44 3.02 -12.48
N LEU A 168 -22.43 2.26 -12.97
CA LEU A 168 -22.26 0.96 -13.61
C LEU A 168 -21.69 1.08 -15.01
N LEU A 169 -22.19 2.02 -15.82
CA LEU A 169 -21.64 2.30 -17.15
C LEU A 169 -20.21 2.85 -17.08
N GLN A 170 -19.91 3.70 -16.10
CA GLN A 170 -18.56 4.22 -15.89
C GLN A 170 -17.59 3.13 -15.42
N ARG A 171 -18.04 2.24 -14.51
CA ARG A 171 -17.29 1.03 -14.14
C ARG A 171 -16.99 0.16 -15.37
N ASN A 172 -18.00 -0.13 -16.20
CA ASN A 172 -17.84 -0.96 -17.40
C ASN A 172 -16.91 -0.31 -18.44
N SER A 173 -16.87 1.02 -18.52
CA SER A 173 -15.94 1.75 -19.41
C SER A 173 -14.47 1.64 -18.98
N ILE A 174 -14.20 1.64 -17.67
CA ILE A 174 -12.84 1.48 -17.11
C ILE A 174 -12.30 0.08 -17.42
N PHE A 175 -13.15 -0.94 -17.29
CA PHE A 175 -12.76 -2.33 -17.61
C PHE A 175 -12.49 -2.54 -19.10
N TYR A 176 -13.17 -1.82 -19.98
CA TYR A 176 -12.91 -1.88 -21.43
C TYR A 176 -11.51 -1.36 -21.83
N TYR A 177 -10.94 -0.44 -21.04
CA TYR A 177 -9.58 0.08 -21.24
C TYR A 177 -8.49 -0.81 -20.62
N LEU A 178 -8.84 -1.69 -19.68
CA LEU A 178 -7.93 -2.67 -19.06
C LEU A 178 -7.82 -3.95 -19.90
N LYS A 179 -7.78 -3.82 -21.23
CA LYS A 179 -7.55 -4.97 -22.14
C LYS A 179 -6.21 -5.66 -21.88
N ASP A 180 -5.24 -4.92 -21.36
CA ASP A 180 -3.93 -5.45 -20.95
C ASP A 180 -3.87 -5.59 -19.42
N ALA A 181 -3.46 -6.77 -18.94
CA ALA A 181 -3.30 -7.04 -17.52
C ALA A 181 -2.26 -6.09 -16.89
N ILE A 182 -2.64 -5.44 -15.77
CA ILE A 182 -1.72 -4.60 -14.99
C ILE A 182 -0.61 -5.51 -14.48
N ASN A 183 0.63 -5.22 -14.85
CA ASN A 183 1.78 -6.01 -14.42
C ASN A 183 2.50 -5.37 -13.23
N GLN A 184 3.37 -6.15 -12.58
CA GLN A 184 4.13 -5.71 -11.41
C GLN A 184 4.97 -4.44 -11.67
N ASN A 185 5.51 -4.27 -12.89
CA ASN A 185 6.36 -3.11 -13.20
C ASN A 185 5.55 -1.82 -13.26
N ASP A 186 4.29 -1.87 -13.69
CA ASP A 186 3.41 -0.70 -13.72
C ASP A 186 3.15 -0.20 -12.30
N ILE A 187 2.77 -1.12 -11.40
CA ILE A 187 2.59 -0.83 -9.97
C ILE A 187 3.89 -0.30 -9.37
N TYR A 188 5.02 -0.97 -9.61
CA TYR A 188 6.31 -0.55 -9.08
C TYR A 188 6.70 0.88 -9.50
N ARG A 189 6.51 1.24 -10.77
CA ARG A 189 6.83 2.57 -11.30
C ARG A 189 5.94 3.65 -10.69
N ILE A 190 4.62 3.43 -10.63
CA ILE A 190 3.68 4.36 -9.99
C ILE A 190 4.06 4.56 -8.51
N CYS A 191 4.31 3.47 -7.80
CA CYS A 191 4.65 3.53 -6.38
C CYS A 191 6.02 4.20 -6.14
N CYS A 192 6.94 4.17 -7.11
CA CYS A 192 8.19 4.91 -7.00
C CYS A 192 7.99 6.43 -7.08
N PHE A 193 7.02 6.90 -7.87
CA PHE A 193 6.71 8.33 -7.94
C PHE A 193 5.97 8.82 -6.69
N LEU A 194 5.12 7.97 -6.12
CA LEU A 194 4.32 8.24 -4.92
C LEU A 194 4.89 7.50 -3.70
N TYR A 195 6.20 7.61 -3.44
CA TYR A 195 6.90 6.68 -2.55
C TYR A 195 6.72 7.00 -1.05
N LEU A 196 7.51 7.90 -0.47
CA LEU A 196 7.45 8.25 0.95
C LEU A 196 7.64 9.77 1.13
N PRO A 197 7.26 10.34 2.29
CA PRO A 197 7.46 11.77 2.54
C PRO A 197 8.94 12.15 2.40
N GLY A 198 9.23 13.07 1.47
CA GLY A 198 10.59 13.55 1.19
C GLY A 198 11.55 12.52 0.58
N ILE A 199 11.06 11.37 0.10
CA ILE A 199 11.89 10.31 -0.47
C ILE A 199 11.22 9.78 -1.74
N TYR A 200 11.91 9.87 -2.88
CA TYR A 200 11.48 9.23 -4.12
C TYR A 200 11.93 7.77 -4.19
N GLY A 201 11.15 6.94 -4.88
CA GLY A 201 11.53 5.57 -5.18
C GLY A 201 12.73 5.51 -6.12
N LYS A 202 13.39 4.34 -6.18
CA LYS A 202 14.61 4.14 -6.97
C LYS A 202 14.41 4.53 -8.44
N PHE A 203 13.37 4.02 -9.07
CA PHE A 203 13.04 4.34 -10.47
C PHE A 203 12.82 5.84 -10.68
N SER A 204 12.14 6.52 -9.77
CA SER A 204 11.84 7.96 -9.92
C SER A 204 13.08 8.83 -9.74
N ASN A 205 14.02 8.43 -8.87
CA ASN A 205 15.32 9.09 -8.77
C ASN A 205 16.15 8.91 -10.05
N GLU A 206 16.19 7.69 -10.59
CA GLU A 206 16.87 7.40 -11.86
C GLU A 206 16.24 8.22 -12.99
N PHE A 207 14.91 8.23 -13.10
CA PHE A 207 14.17 9.04 -14.06
C PHE A 207 14.48 10.53 -13.95
N LEU A 208 14.48 11.08 -12.72
CA LEU A 208 14.80 12.49 -12.48
C LEU A 208 16.25 12.81 -12.85
N SER A 209 17.18 11.90 -12.54
CA SER A 209 18.60 12.03 -12.91
C SER A 209 18.77 12.11 -14.42
N GLU A 210 18.15 11.19 -15.17
CA GLU A 210 18.18 11.19 -16.63
C GLU A 210 17.53 12.45 -17.21
N PHE A 211 16.39 12.88 -16.66
CA PHE A 211 15.75 14.12 -17.07
C PHE A 211 16.66 15.35 -16.86
N CYS A 212 17.33 15.43 -15.72
CA CYS A 212 18.30 16.49 -15.43
C CYS A 212 19.51 16.45 -16.39
N ALA A 213 20.01 15.27 -16.73
CA ALA A 213 21.09 15.09 -17.69
C ALA A 213 20.69 15.58 -19.10
N MET A 214 19.48 15.20 -19.55
CA MET A 214 18.92 15.65 -20.83
C MET A 214 18.73 17.18 -20.85
N LYS A 215 18.17 17.77 -19.79
CA LYS A 215 17.97 19.22 -19.66
C LYS A 215 19.31 19.97 -19.69
N SER A 216 20.33 19.46 -19.02
CA SER A 216 21.65 20.09 -18.99
C SER A 216 22.32 20.04 -20.37
N SER A 217 22.18 18.91 -21.06
CA SER A 217 22.80 18.68 -22.38
C SER A 217 22.08 19.43 -23.51
N SER A 218 20.76 19.61 -23.43
CA SER A 218 19.98 20.32 -24.45
C SER A 218 20.35 21.80 -24.54
N SER A 219 20.77 22.42 -23.44
CA SER A 219 21.26 23.81 -23.45
C SER A 219 22.52 24.00 -24.31
N HIS A 220 23.35 22.96 -24.45
CA HIS A 220 24.53 22.97 -25.33
C HIS A 220 24.13 22.82 -26.81
N PHE A 221 23.15 21.95 -27.10
CA PHE A 221 22.59 21.77 -28.45
C PHE A 221 21.92 23.05 -28.98
N TRP A 222 21.10 23.72 -28.16
CA TRP A 222 20.39 24.91 -28.59
C TRP A 222 21.28 26.15 -28.69
N LYS A 223 22.30 26.30 -27.83
CA LYS A 223 23.28 27.40 -27.93
C LYS A 223 24.16 27.29 -29.18
N ASN A 224 24.56 26.09 -29.58
CA ASN A 224 25.38 25.88 -30.78
C ASN A 224 24.57 25.96 -32.09
N ASN A 225 23.25 25.80 -32.03
CA ASN A 225 22.35 25.88 -33.20
C ASN A 225 21.58 27.20 -33.32
N THR A 226 21.74 28.16 -32.40
CA THR A 226 21.14 29.51 -32.50
C THR A 226 22.08 30.54 -33.14
N VAL A 227 23.27 30.14 -33.60
CA VAL A 227 24.14 30.97 -34.44
C VAL A 227 24.04 30.49 -35.89
N LYS A 228 22.98 30.90 -36.58
CA LYS A 228 22.90 30.97 -38.05
C LYS A 228 22.04 32.15 -38.46
#